data_AF-A0A849J175-F1
#
_entry.id   AF-A0A849J175-F1
#
_cell.length_a   1.000
_cell.length_b   1.000
_cell.length_c   1.000
_cell.angle_alpha   90.00
_cell.angle_beta   90.00
_cell.angle_gamma   90.00
#
_symmetry.space_group_name_H-M   'P 1'
#
loop_
_entity.id
_entity.type
_entity.pdbx_description
1 polymer ?
#
loop_
_entity_poly.entity_id
_entity_poly.type
_entity_poly.pdbx_seq_one_letter_code
_entity_poly.pdbx_strand_id
1 'polypeptide(L)'
;MSHLEFEAEASFIKAAYERLEETKTQARTMMEDVLDIGKGGTHQARTERDMVVRSALSRLEQLEIGDQALCFGRIDLVGDEVSEEGLSFHLGRVSVASKDQEPMIIDWRAPVAEPFYRATGKDPMGVVRRRHFECRGSELLGIEDEYLGASTFADEEYPSEGESDDPVEISGAGALFAAIRRPRTSQMRDIVATIQGEQDRIIRYPMAGMLVVQGGPG
;
A
#
# COMPACT_ATOMS: atom_id res chain seq x y z
N MET A 1 -3.23 -23.45 -5.99
CA MET A 1 -4.14 -23.32 -4.83
C MET A 1 -4.67 -21.91 -4.86
N SER A 2 -5.99 -21.70 -4.98
CA SER A 2 -6.57 -20.36 -4.97
C SER A 2 -6.37 -19.74 -3.59
N HIS A 3 -5.89 -18.50 -3.55
CA HIS A 3 -5.73 -17.76 -2.31
C HIS A 3 -7.13 -17.55 -1.69
N LEU A 4 -7.31 -17.84 -0.40
CA LEU A 4 -8.64 -17.85 0.26
C LEU A 4 -9.37 -16.50 0.12
N GLU A 5 -8.62 -15.40 0.18
CA GLU A 5 -9.14 -14.03 0.09
C GLU A 5 -9.16 -13.47 -1.35
N PHE A 6 -8.84 -14.28 -2.37
CA PHE A 6 -8.68 -13.79 -3.75
C PHE A 6 -9.92 -13.06 -4.28
N GLU A 7 -11.10 -13.65 -4.12
CA GLU A 7 -12.35 -13.08 -4.63
C GLU A 7 -12.71 -11.78 -3.92
N ALA A 8 -12.45 -11.71 -2.62
CA ALA A 8 -12.69 -10.50 -1.82
C ALA A 8 -11.75 -9.36 -2.26
N GLU A 9 -10.47 -9.65 -2.44
CA GLU A 9 -9.49 -8.66 -2.91
C GLU A 9 -9.76 -8.23 -4.36
N ALA A 10 -10.14 -9.16 -5.23
CA ALA A 10 -10.51 -8.85 -6.62
C ALA A 10 -11.76 -7.94 -6.67
N SER A 11 -12.78 -8.23 -5.86
CA SER A 11 -13.98 -7.41 -5.75
C SER A 11 -13.68 -6.03 -5.19
N PHE A 12 -12.80 -5.94 -4.19
CA PHE A 12 -12.37 -4.68 -3.60
C PHE A 12 -11.62 -3.80 -4.61
N ILE A 13 -10.64 -4.38 -5.34
CA ILE A 13 -9.87 -3.66 -6.36
C ILE A 13 -10.80 -3.15 -7.46
N LYS A 14 -11.76 -3.97 -7.91
CA LYS A 14 -12.75 -3.55 -8.90
C LYS A 14 -13.59 -2.37 -8.40
N ALA A 15 -14.10 -2.43 -7.16
CA ALA A 15 -14.85 -1.35 -6.56
C ALA A 15 -14.01 -0.05 -6.43
N ALA A 16 -12.73 -0.17 -6.10
CA ALA A 16 -11.82 0.98 -6.05
C ALA A 16 -11.62 1.63 -7.44
N TYR A 17 -11.51 0.83 -8.50
CA TYR A 17 -11.46 1.33 -9.87
C TYR A 17 -12.75 2.02 -10.30
N GLU A 18 -13.91 1.43 -9.98
CA GLU A 18 -15.21 2.05 -10.24
C GLU A 18 -15.32 3.40 -9.52
N ARG A 19 -14.90 3.47 -8.27
CA ARG A 19 -14.91 4.71 -7.48
C ARG A 19 -13.95 5.78 -8.01
N LEU A 20 -12.79 5.36 -8.52
CA LEU A 20 -11.85 6.26 -9.19
C LEU A 20 -12.49 6.88 -10.44
N GLU A 21 -13.15 6.08 -11.27
CA GLU A 21 -13.79 6.58 -12.50
C GLU A 21 -15.02 7.44 -12.20
N GLU A 22 -15.81 7.09 -11.17
CA GLU A 22 -16.88 7.96 -10.66
C GLU A 22 -16.32 9.34 -10.26
N THR A 23 -15.18 9.36 -9.56
CA THR A 23 -14.54 10.61 -9.09
C THR A 23 -13.99 11.43 -10.25
N LYS A 24 -13.40 10.78 -11.26
CA LYS A 24 -12.96 11.46 -12.50
C LYS A 24 -14.14 12.04 -13.25
N THR A 25 -15.21 11.27 -13.41
CA THR A 25 -16.43 11.71 -14.09
C THR A 25 -17.04 12.92 -13.39
N GLN A 26 -17.14 12.88 -12.05
CA GLN A 26 -17.64 14.01 -11.28
C GLN A 26 -16.80 15.29 -11.47
N ALA A 27 -15.47 15.17 -11.52
CA ALA A 27 -14.59 16.31 -11.78
C ALA A 27 -14.75 16.86 -13.22
N ARG A 28 -14.95 15.99 -14.23
CA ARG A 28 -15.24 16.39 -15.62
C ARG A 28 -16.57 17.11 -15.73
N THR A 29 -17.65 16.54 -15.17
CA THR A 29 -18.98 17.16 -15.20
C THR A 29 -18.99 18.52 -14.50
N MET A 30 -18.35 18.64 -13.33
CA MET A 30 -18.24 19.93 -12.64
C MET A 30 -17.53 20.99 -13.49
N MET A 31 -16.51 20.59 -14.26
CA MET A 31 -15.82 21.49 -15.18
C MET A 31 -16.72 21.90 -16.35
N GLU A 32 -17.44 20.95 -16.97
CA GLU A 32 -18.36 21.19 -18.08
C GLU A 32 -19.50 22.12 -17.68
N ASP A 33 -20.14 21.86 -16.52
CA ASP A 33 -21.23 22.68 -15.99
C ASP A 33 -20.81 24.16 -15.83
N VAL A 34 -19.60 24.39 -15.31
CA VAL A 34 -19.09 25.76 -15.07
C VAL A 34 -18.74 26.50 -16.38
N LEU A 35 -18.35 25.75 -17.42
CA LEU A 35 -18.12 26.29 -18.76
C LEU A 35 -19.45 26.63 -19.47
N ASP A 36 -20.50 25.83 -19.24
CA ASP A 36 -21.82 26.00 -19.84
C ASP A 36 -22.63 27.17 -19.25
N ILE A 37 -22.32 27.61 -18.02
CA ILE A 37 -22.92 28.80 -17.37
C ILE A 37 -22.72 30.12 -18.18
N GLY A 38 -21.98 30.07 -19.30
CA GLY A 38 -22.19 30.99 -20.42
C GLY A 38 -21.16 32.12 -20.52
N LYS A 39 -21.02 32.65 -21.74
CA LYS A 39 -20.15 33.79 -22.09
C LYS A 39 -20.75 35.11 -21.58
N GLY A 40 -20.70 35.32 -20.27
CA GLY A 40 -21.23 36.51 -19.60
C GLY A 40 -20.85 36.55 -18.12
N GLY A 41 -21.14 37.65 -17.43
CA GLY A 41 -20.85 37.82 -16.01
C GLY A 41 -19.79 38.90 -15.71
N THR A 42 -19.74 39.31 -14.44
CA THR A 42 -18.75 40.26 -13.92
C THR A 42 -17.33 39.70 -14.04
N HIS A 43 -16.31 40.55 -13.88
CA HIS A 43 -14.92 40.09 -13.81
C HIS A 43 -14.72 39.02 -12.72
N GLN A 44 -15.38 39.21 -11.57
CA GLN A 44 -15.37 38.24 -10.46
C GLN A 44 -15.91 36.86 -10.88
N ALA A 45 -17.04 36.80 -11.58
CA ALA A 45 -17.62 35.52 -12.03
C ALA A 45 -16.70 34.77 -13.00
N ARG A 46 -15.89 35.47 -13.79
CA ARG A 46 -14.88 34.86 -14.67
C ARG A 46 -13.72 34.28 -13.87
N THR A 47 -13.22 35.02 -12.88
CA THR A 47 -12.14 34.55 -12.01
C THR A 47 -12.56 33.31 -11.20
N GLU A 48 -13.77 33.31 -10.64
CA GLU A 48 -14.32 32.16 -9.91
C GLU A 48 -14.43 30.93 -10.83
N ARG A 49 -14.94 31.10 -12.05
CA ARG A 49 -14.94 30.06 -13.08
C ARG A 49 -13.54 29.50 -13.34
N ASP A 50 -12.57 30.37 -13.60
CA ASP A 50 -11.20 29.95 -13.93
C ASP A 50 -10.56 29.18 -12.77
N MET A 51 -10.83 29.58 -11.52
CA MET A 51 -10.37 28.85 -10.34
C MET A 51 -10.98 27.44 -10.26
N VAL A 52 -12.28 27.30 -10.49
CA VAL A 52 -12.96 25.99 -10.47
C VAL A 52 -12.44 25.09 -11.58
N VAL A 53 -12.32 25.61 -12.81
CA VAL A 53 -11.77 24.86 -13.96
C VAL A 53 -10.34 24.40 -13.66
N ARG A 54 -9.49 25.30 -13.16
CA ARG A 54 -8.10 24.95 -12.80
C ARG A 54 -8.06 23.89 -11.71
N SER A 55 -8.89 24.01 -10.67
CA SER A 55 -8.96 23.02 -9.59
C SER A 55 -9.42 21.65 -10.11
N ALA A 56 -10.41 21.62 -11.01
CA ALA A 56 -10.91 20.38 -11.61
C ALA A 56 -9.83 19.72 -12.49
N LEU A 57 -9.12 20.49 -13.31
CA LEU A 57 -8.02 20.00 -14.14
C LEU A 57 -6.88 19.42 -13.28
N SER A 58 -6.45 20.14 -12.24
CA SER A 58 -5.43 19.64 -11.31
C SER A 58 -5.87 18.36 -10.59
N ARG A 59 -7.15 18.26 -10.23
CA ARG A 59 -7.70 17.02 -9.64
C ARG A 59 -7.68 15.86 -10.62
N LEU A 60 -8.05 16.09 -11.89
CA LEU A 60 -8.00 15.06 -12.93
C LEU A 60 -6.58 14.56 -13.16
N GLU A 61 -5.61 15.48 -13.26
CA GLU A 61 -4.19 15.16 -13.41
C GLU A 61 -3.67 14.31 -12.23
N GLN A 62 -4.08 14.63 -11.00
CA GLN A 62 -3.72 13.84 -9.81
C GLN A 62 -4.31 12.42 -9.81
N LEU A 63 -5.45 12.22 -10.47
CA LEU A 63 -6.13 10.92 -10.56
C LEU A 63 -5.66 10.10 -11.77
N GLU A 64 -4.80 10.64 -12.62
CA GLU A 64 -4.25 9.91 -13.76
C GLU A 64 -3.17 8.91 -13.32
N ILE A 65 -3.41 7.63 -13.65
CA ILE A 65 -2.51 6.51 -13.35
C ILE A 65 -1.95 5.84 -14.62
N GLY A 66 -2.43 6.26 -15.81
CA GLY A 66 -2.07 5.63 -17.08
C GLY A 66 -2.37 4.13 -17.10
N ASP A 67 -1.44 3.35 -17.64
CA ASP A 67 -1.56 1.87 -17.72
C ASP A 67 -1.12 1.15 -16.43
N GLN A 68 -0.81 1.90 -15.37
CA GLN A 68 -0.35 1.31 -14.11
C GLN A 68 -1.52 0.77 -13.30
N ALA A 69 -1.26 -0.27 -12.51
CA ALA A 69 -2.21 -0.77 -11.53
C ALA A 69 -2.47 0.27 -10.44
N LEU A 70 -3.75 0.48 -10.11
CA LEU A 70 -4.20 1.39 -9.05
C LEU A 70 -3.70 0.89 -7.70
N CYS A 71 -3.99 -0.37 -7.38
CA CYS A 71 -3.64 -1.03 -6.13
C CYS A 71 -2.53 -2.05 -6.41
N PHE A 72 -1.45 -2.01 -5.64
CA PHE A 72 -0.31 -2.93 -5.80
C PHE A 72 -0.02 -3.73 -4.54
N GLY A 73 -0.63 -3.39 -3.40
CA GLY A 73 -0.43 -4.14 -2.19
C GLY A 73 -1.33 -3.73 -1.04
N ARG A 74 -1.17 -4.45 0.07
CA ARG A 74 -1.85 -4.21 1.34
C ARG A 74 -0.88 -4.46 2.49
N ILE A 75 -0.98 -3.66 3.53
CA ILE A 75 -0.30 -3.91 4.81
C ILE A 75 -1.35 -4.15 5.89
N ASP A 76 -1.08 -5.14 6.72
CA ASP A 76 -1.83 -5.42 7.95
C ASP A 76 -0.91 -5.14 9.13
N LEU A 77 -1.33 -4.22 9.99
CA LEU A 77 -0.60 -3.78 11.16
C LEU A 77 -1.11 -4.52 12.41
N VAL A 78 -0.25 -4.67 13.40
CA VAL A 78 -0.64 -5.13 14.75
C VAL A 78 -1.64 -4.11 15.33
N GLY A 79 -2.63 -4.60 16.08
CA GLY A 79 -3.49 -3.72 16.88
C GLY A 79 -2.68 -2.91 17.89
N ASP A 80 -3.10 -1.68 18.16
CA ASP A 80 -2.48 -0.82 19.17
C ASP A 80 -3.36 -0.76 20.42
N GLU A 81 -2.91 -0.13 21.50
CA GLU A 81 -3.65 0.01 22.77
C GLU A 81 -5.07 0.59 22.60
N VAL A 82 -5.29 1.32 21.50
CA VAL A 82 -6.57 1.98 21.17
C VAL A 82 -7.47 1.10 20.28
N SER A 83 -6.92 0.12 19.57
CA SER A 83 -7.66 -0.75 18.65
C SER A 83 -7.05 -2.15 18.69
N GLU A 84 -7.69 -3.03 19.47
CA GLU A 84 -7.31 -4.46 19.54
C GLU A 84 -7.40 -5.14 18.17
N GLU A 85 -8.28 -4.64 17.30
CA GLU A 85 -8.37 -5.05 15.89
C GLU A 85 -7.25 -4.36 15.08
N GLY A 86 -6.34 -5.17 14.53
CA GLY A 86 -5.26 -4.67 13.68
C GLY A 86 -5.75 -3.87 12.48
N LEU A 87 -5.01 -2.83 12.11
CA LEU A 87 -5.38 -1.95 11.00
C LEU A 87 -4.90 -2.52 9.67
N SER A 88 -5.77 -2.48 8.65
CA SER A 88 -5.44 -2.92 7.29
C SER A 88 -5.49 -1.74 6.31
N PHE A 89 -4.45 -1.55 5.51
CA PHE A 89 -4.39 -0.49 4.50
C PHE A 89 -4.06 -1.06 3.13
N HIS A 90 -4.95 -0.83 2.16
CA HIS A 90 -4.66 -1.05 0.74
C HIS A 90 -3.89 0.14 0.19
N LEU A 91 -2.80 -0.15 -0.51
CA LEU A 91 -1.84 0.83 -1.01
C LEU A 91 -1.87 0.91 -2.52
N GLY A 92 -1.84 2.13 -3.02
CA GLY A 92 -1.97 2.40 -4.44
C GLY A 92 -1.30 3.68 -4.90
N ARG A 93 -1.40 3.94 -6.21
CA ARG A 93 -0.73 5.07 -6.86
C ARG A 93 -1.37 6.42 -6.57
N VAL A 94 -2.68 6.41 -6.37
CA VAL A 94 -3.50 7.57 -6.06
C VAL A 94 -4.48 7.18 -4.96
N SER A 95 -4.82 8.13 -4.10
CA SER A 95 -5.79 7.90 -3.04
C SER A 95 -7.20 7.78 -3.60
N VAL A 96 -7.97 6.79 -3.13
CA VAL A 96 -9.38 6.63 -3.48
C VAL A 96 -10.18 6.55 -2.20
N ALA A 97 -11.27 7.32 -2.14
CA ALA A 97 -12.19 7.34 -1.01
C ALA A 97 -13.57 6.82 -1.42
N SER A 98 -14.24 6.13 -0.50
CA SER A 98 -15.60 5.62 -0.66
C SER A 98 -16.60 6.77 -0.80
N LYS A 99 -17.89 6.43 -0.95
CA LYS A 99 -18.98 7.42 -1.00
C LYS A 99 -19.13 8.15 0.34
N ASP A 100 -18.82 7.48 1.44
CA ASP A 100 -18.86 8.00 2.81
C ASP A 100 -17.55 8.70 3.22
N GLN A 101 -16.64 8.93 2.26
CA GLN A 101 -15.31 9.53 2.47
C GLN A 101 -14.34 8.69 3.29
N GLU A 102 -14.61 7.38 3.44
CA GLU A 102 -13.67 6.46 4.05
C GLU A 102 -12.54 6.11 3.06
N PRO A 103 -11.27 6.05 3.48
CA PRO A 103 -10.17 5.72 2.61
C PRO A 103 -10.27 4.25 2.14
N MET A 104 -10.37 4.05 0.82
CA MET A 104 -10.27 2.72 0.21
C MET A 104 -8.82 2.42 -0.19
N ILE A 105 -8.18 3.35 -0.88
CA ILE A 105 -6.78 3.23 -1.31
C ILE A 105 -5.99 4.39 -0.71
N ILE A 106 -4.89 4.05 -0.04
CA ILE A 106 -3.92 5.02 0.46
C ILE A 106 -2.86 5.25 -0.61
N ASP A 107 -2.53 6.53 -0.86
CA ASP A 107 -1.40 6.87 -1.74
C ASP A 107 -0.11 6.31 -1.12
N TRP A 108 0.64 5.57 -1.92
CA TRP A 108 1.91 4.99 -1.53
C TRP A 108 2.88 6.00 -0.93
N ARG A 109 2.79 7.29 -1.30
CA ARG A 109 3.64 8.37 -0.76
C ARG A 109 3.24 8.83 0.65
N ALA A 110 2.09 8.40 1.17
CA ALA A 110 1.67 8.73 2.53
C ALA A 110 2.61 8.09 3.58
N PRO A 111 2.86 8.75 4.73
CA PRO A 111 3.71 8.19 5.79
C PRO A 111 3.24 6.81 6.29
N VAL A 112 1.93 6.59 6.37
CA VAL A 112 1.36 5.30 6.80
C VAL A 112 1.68 4.14 5.85
N ALA A 113 2.05 4.43 4.60
CA ALA A 113 2.44 3.44 3.60
C ALA A 113 3.95 3.11 3.62
N GLU A 114 4.75 3.88 4.37
CA GLU A 114 6.20 3.68 4.49
C GLU A 114 6.61 2.25 4.91
N PRO A 115 5.92 1.60 5.88
CA PRO A 115 6.27 0.24 6.28
C PRO A 115 6.18 -0.78 5.13
N PHE A 116 5.37 -0.54 4.11
CA PHE A 116 5.31 -1.44 2.95
C PHE A 116 6.66 -1.59 2.26
N TYR A 117 7.46 -0.52 2.19
CA TYR A 117 8.76 -0.54 1.52
C TYR A 117 9.91 -0.79 2.49
N ARG A 118 9.80 -0.31 3.73
CA ARG A 118 10.91 -0.30 4.69
C ARG A 118 10.87 -1.43 5.70
N ALA A 119 9.70 -2.02 5.98
CA ALA A 119 9.60 -3.09 6.96
C ALA A 119 10.38 -4.33 6.49
N THR A 120 11.12 -4.91 7.43
CA THR A 120 11.92 -6.11 7.26
C THR A 120 11.62 -7.10 8.38
N GLY A 121 12.08 -8.35 8.28
CA GLY A 121 11.89 -9.31 9.38
C GLY A 121 12.53 -8.89 10.72
N LYS A 122 13.57 -8.04 10.69
CA LYS A 122 14.26 -7.55 11.91
C LYS A 122 13.63 -6.30 12.49
N ASP A 123 13.15 -5.43 11.62
CA ASP A 123 12.40 -4.22 11.99
C ASP A 123 11.07 -4.26 11.22
N PRO A 124 10.03 -4.89 11.80
CA PRO A 124 8.75 -5.06 11.13
C PRO A 124 7.93 -3.76 11.06
N MET A 125 8.33 -2.69 11.77
CA MET A 125 7.62 -1.41 11.78
C MET A 125 6.09 -1.55 12.03
N GLY A 126 5.70 -2.50 12.89
CA GLY A 126 4.31 -2.80 13.22
C GLY A 126 3.55 -3.64 12.17
N VAL A 127 4.17 -4.02 11.07
CA VAL A 127 3.54 -4.84 10.01
C VAL A 127 3.56 -6.33 10.41
N VAL A 128 2.39 -6.96 10.40
CA VAL A 128 2.21 -8.41 10.55
C VAL A 128 2.30 -9.10 9.19
N ARG A 129 1.59 -8.54 8.21
CA ARG A 129 1.49 -9.10 6.86
C ARG A 129 1.61 -8.00 5.83
N ARG A 130 2.52 -8.20 4.88
CA ARG A 130 2.66 -7.41 3.66
C ARG A 130 2.22 -8.26 2.48
N ARG A 131 1.18 -7.81 1.79
CA ARG A 131 0.61 -8.47 0.62
C ARG A 131 0.94 -7.69 -0.65
N HIS A 132 1.41 -8.39 -1.67
CA HIS A 132 1.62 -7.84 -3.01
C HIS A 132 0.54 -8.35 -3.95
N PHE A 133 0.05 -7.45 -4.80
CA PHE A 133 -0.94 -7.75 -5.82
C PHE A 133 -0.28 -7.70 -7.20
N GLU A 134 -0.48 -8.76 -7.98
CA GLU A 134 -0.23 -8.73 -9.42
C GLU A 134 -1.53 -8.35 -10.12
N CYS A 135 -1.60 -7.14 -10.67
CA CYS A 135 -2.80 -6.61 -11.29
C CYS A 135 -2.56 -6.22 -12.75
N ARG A 136 -3.58 -6.41 -13.59
CA ARG A 136 -3.68 -5.84 -14.92
C ARG A 136 -4.93 -4.98 -15.00
N GLY A 137 -4.76 -3.66 -14.86
CA GLY A 137 -5.89 -2.76 -14.65
C GLY A 137 -6.67 -3.18 -13.40
N SER A 138 -7.99 -3.34 -13.54
CA SER A 138 -8.87 -3.79 -12.46
C SER A 138 -8.88 -5.30 -12.22
N GLU A 139 -8.15 -6.09 -13.02
CA GLU A 139 -8.10 -7.55 -12.87
C GLU A 139 -6.96 -7.94 -11.93
N LEU A 140 -7.29 -8.66 -10.85
CA LEU A 140 -6.31 -9.29 -9.98
C LEU A 140 -5.88 -10.63 -10.58
N LEU A 141 -4.57 -10.81 -10.79
CA LEU A 141 -3.97 -12.01 -11.36
C LEU A 141 -3.35 -12.91 -10.29
N GLY A 142 -2.78 -12.30 -9.26
CA GLY A 142 -2.02 -13.02 -8.25
C GLY A 142 -1.93 -12.25 -6.93
N ILE A 143 -1.82 -13.01 -5.85
CA ILE A 143 -1.58 -12.51 -4.50
C ILE A 143 -0.33 -13.19 -3.95
N GLU A 144 0.55 -12.40 -3.36
CA GLU A 144 1.70 -12.90 -2.64
C GLU A 144 1.79 -12.30 -1.24
N ASP A 145 1.76 -13.16 -0.22
CA ASP A 145 1.82 -12.77 1.18
C ASP A 145 3.23 -12.95 1.75
N GLU A 146 3.67 -11.93 2.49
CA GLU A 146 4.89 -11.93 3.28
C GLU A 146 4.53 -11.61 4.73
N TYR A 147 4.88 -12.51 5.65
CA TYR A 147 4.65 -12.32 7.08
C TYR A 147 5.92 -11.79 7.74
N LEU A 148 5.81 -10.67 8.43
CA LEU A 148 6.89 -9.97 9.12
C LEU A 148 6.68 -10.15 10.64
N GLY A 149 7.76 -10.38 11.40
CA GLY A 149 7.66 -10.59 12.84
C GLY A 149 7.32 -12.02 13.30
N ALA A 150 7.30 -13.01 12.40
CA ALA A 150 7.11 -14.42 12.77
C ALA A 150 8.21 -15.01 13.69
N SER A 151 9.36 -14.32 13.82
CA SER A 151 10.40 -14.71 14.78
C SER A 151 10.09 -14.31 16.22
N THR A 152 9.19 -13.34 16.45
CA THR A 152 8.86 -12.85 17.80
C THR A 152 7.77 -13.68 18.46
N PHE A 153 6.89 -14.32 17.68
CA PHE A 153 5.89 -15.28 18.20
C PHE A 153 6.48 -16.66 18.54
N ALA A 154 7.78 -16.89 18.28
CA ALA A 154 8.45 -18.13 18.64
C ALA A 154 9.04 -18.12 20.07
N ASP A 155 9.07 -16.95 20.73
CA ASP A 155 9.53 -16.80 22.12
C ASP A 155 8.39 -16.93 23.16
N GLU A 156 7.13 -17.07 22.72
CA GLU A 156 6.04 -17.49 23.61
C GLU A 156 6.05 -19.01 23.78
N GLU A 157 6.90 -19.43 24.73
CA GLU A 157 6.76 -20.59 25.61
C GLU A 157 5.63 -21.57 25.25
N TYR A 158 5.90 -22.48 24.29
CA TYR A 158 5.10 -23.71 24.18
C TYR A 158 5.41 -24.59 25.41
N PRO A 159 4.43 -24.97 26.24
CA PRO A 159 4.66 -25.96 27.28
C PRO A 159 4.95 -27.30 26.59
N SER A 160 6.18 -27.75 26.73
CA SER A 160 6.65 -29.07 26.35
C SER A 160 5.94 -30.13 27.20
N GLU A 161 4.79 -30.63 26.76
CA GLU A 161 4.28 -31.91 27.25
C GLU A 161 5.01 -33.04 26.51
N GLY A 162 5.99 -33.64 27.20
CA GLY A 162 6.72 -34.81 26.72
C GLY A 162 7.96 -35.10 27.55
N GLU A 163 7.79 -35.83 28.65
CA GLU A 163 8.89 -36.47 29.39
C GLU A 163 9.74 -37.33 28.43
N SER A 164 10.97 -36.90 28.18
CA SER A 164 12.07 -37.81 27.83
C SER A 164 13.39 -37.21 28.30
N ASP A 165 14.09 -38.04 29.07
CA ASP A 165 15.32 -37.75 29.79
C ASP A 165 16.52 -37.81 28.81
N ASP A 166 16.86 -36.68 28.18
CA ASP A 166 18.16 -36.45 27.52
C ASP A 166 18.36 -34.95 27.19
N PRO A 167 19.46 -34.29 27.60
CA PRO A 167 19.65 -32.86 27.38
C PRO A 167 20.28 -32.61 26.01
N VAL A 168 19.43 -32.45 24.99
CA VAL A 168 19.81 -31.71 23.78
C VAL A 168 18.71 -30.67 23.53
N GLU A 169 18.94 -29.46 24.03
CA GLU A 169 18.17 -28.26 23.67
C GLU A 169 18.28 -28.02 22.16
N ILE A 170 17.32 -28.53 21.39
CA ILE A 170 17.13 -28.13 20.00
C ILE A 170 16.09 -27.00 20.00
N SER A 171 16.49 -25.84 20.49
CA SER A 171 15.85 -24.56 20.17
C SER A 171 16.07 -24.28 18.69
N GLY A 172 15.03 -24.46 17.87
CA GLY A 172 15.15 -24.21 16.42
C GLY A 172 14.13 -24.93 15.53
N ALA A 173 13.34 -25.88 16.04
CA ALA A 173 12.36 -26.59 15.22
C ALA A 173 11.28 -25.64 14.63
N GLY A 174 10.84 -24.63 15.38
CA GLY A 174 9.87 -23.62 14.90
C GLY A 174 10.43 -22.72 13.80
N ALA A 175 11.66 -22.23 13.97
CA ALA A 175 12.37 -21.44 12.96
C ALA A 175 12.67 -22.27 11.69
N LEU A 176 12.94 -23.56 11.85
CA LEU A 176 13.15 -24.50 10.75
C LEU A 176 11.86 -24.76 9.98
N PHE A 177 10.72 -24.97 10.65
CA PHE A 177 9.43 -25.15 9.98
C PHE A 177 8.94 -23.88 9.28
N ALA A 178 9.18 -22.70 9.86
CA ALA A 178 8.95 -21.40 9.22
C ALA A 178 9.86 -21.20 7.99
N ALA A 179 11.12 -21.62 8.07
CA ALA A 179 12.06 -21.58 6.94
C ALA A 179 11.70 -22.58 5.83
N ILE A 180 11.11 -23.73 6.16
CA ILE A 180 10.64 -24.74 5.18
C ILE A 180 9.35 -24.30 4.48
N ARG A 181 8.47 -23.54 5.16
CA ARG A 181 7.27 -22.93 4.55
C ARG A 181 7.56 -21.63 3.79
N ARG A 182 8.78 -21.08 3.91
CA ARG A 182 9.21 -19.89 3.16
C ARG A 182 9.26 -20.22 1.67
N PRO A 183 8.53 -19.51 0.80
CA PRO A 183 8.80 -19.56 -0.63
C PRO A 183 10.28 -19.20 -0.86
N ARG A 184 11.00 -19.97 -1.69
CA ARG A 184 12.45 -19.85 -1.92
C ARG A 184 12.88 -18.57 -2.68
N THR A 185 12.21 -17.44 -2.46
CA THR A 185 12.40 -16.15 -3.16
C THR A 185 12.98 -15.04 -2.28
N SER A 186 13.07 -15.22 -0.95
CA SER A 186 13.32 -14.11 -0.02
C SER A 186 14.75 -13.53 0.02
N GLN A 187 15.80 -14.30 -0.28
CA GLN A 187 17.19 -13.76 -0.19
C GLN A 187 17.49 -12.70 -1.25
N MET A 188 16.88 -12.81 -2.44
CA MET A 188 16.99 -11.78 -3.48
C MET A 188 16.13 -10.55 -3.15
N ARG A 189 15.05 -10.73 -2.36
CA ARG A 189 14.14 -9.66 -1.95
C ARG A 189 14.63 -8.84 -0.78
N ASP A 190 15.41 -9.38 0.15
CA ASP A 190 15.96 -8.61 1.27
C ASP A 190 16.92 -7.51 0.76
N ILE A 191 17.68 -7.81 -0.30
CA ILE A 191 18.53 -6.83 -1.01
C ILE A 191 17.66 -5.81 -1.76
N VAL A 192 16.63 -6.25 -2.49
CA VAL A 192 15.71 -5.34 -3.19
C VAL A 192 14.91 -4.47 -2.22
N ALA A 193 14.47 -4.99 -1.08
CA ALA A 193 13.79 -4.25 -0.03
C ALA A 193 14.70 -3.19 0.58
N THR A 194 15.98 -3.51 0.79
CA THR A 194 16.98 -2.54 1.26
C THR A 194 17.23 -1.45 0.20
N ILE A 195 17.38 -1.81 -1.08
CA ILE A 195 17.56 -0.85 -2.19
C ILE A 195 16.31 0.01 -2.38
N GLN A 196 15.11 -0.58 -2.33
CA GLN A 196 13.84 0.13 -2.43
C GLN A 196 13.63 1.05 -1.22
N GLY A 197 14.05 0.65 -0.01
CA GLY A 197 14.02 1.51 1.18
C GLY A 197 14.94 2.73 1.06
N GLU A 198 16.14 2.57 0.50
CA GLU A 198 17.03 3.70 0.21
C GLU A 198 16.46 4.63 -0.85
N GLN A 199 15.90 4.08 -1.93
CA GLN A 199 15.24 4.86 -2.98
C GLN A 199 13.98 5.56 -2.48
N ASP A 200 13.17 4.91 -1.65
CA ASP A 200 11.97 5.49 -1.04
C ASP A 200 12.32 6.68 -0.13
N ARG A 201 13.39 6.57 0.68
CA ARG A 201 13.91 7.69 1.48
C ARG A 201 14.29 8.89 0.62
N ILE A 202 14.88 8.65 -0.56
CA ILE A 202 15.23 9.72 -1.52
C ILE A 202 13.97 10.36 -2.09
N ILE A 203 12.98 9.56 -2.51
CA ILE A 203 11.74 10.05 -3.14
C ILE A 203 10.87 10.83 -2.15
N ARG A 204 10.87 10.45 -0.86
CA ARG A 204 10.09 11.12 0.20
C ARG A 204 10.82 12.25 0.92
N TYR A 205 12.05 12.55 0.53
CA TYR A 205 12.81 13.59 1.19
C TYR A 205 12.06 14.94 1.09
N PRO A 206 11.77 15.64 2.22
CA PRO A 206 11.05 16.91 2.17
C PRO A 206 11.85 17.91 1.33
N MET A 207 11.19 18.59 0.39
CA MET A 207 11.79 19.52 -0.59
C MET A 207 12.27 20.85 0.03
N ALA A 208 13.01 20.78 1.14
CA ALA A 208 13.66 21.91 1.78
C ALA A 208 15.19 21.79 1.63
N GLY A 209 15.69 21.68 0.39
CA GLY A 209 17.13 21.69 0.14
C GLY A 209 17.58 21.00 -1.15
N MET A 210 18.90 20.85 -1.29
CA MET A 210 19.55 20.11 -2.35
C MET A 210 19.92 18.71 -1.83
N LEU A 211 19.40 17.65 -2.45
CA LEU A 211 19.75 16.27 -2.16
C LEU A 211 20.72 15.75 -3.24
N VAL A 212 21.93 15.36 -2.85
CA VAL A 212 22.91 14.74 -3.75
C VAL A 212 22.79 13.22 -3.61
N VAL A 213 22.47 12.54 -4.71
CA VAL A 213 22.38 11.07 -4.78
C VAL A 213 23.59 10.54 -5.54
N GLN A 214 24.45 9.78 -4.86
CA GLN A 214 25.60 9.10 -5.49
C GLN A 214 25.31 7.60 -5.60
N GLY A 215 25.03 7.14 -6.82
CA GLY A 215 24.80 5.72 -7.13
C GLY A 215 26.06 5.00 -7.63
N GLY A 216 26.06 3.66 -7.58
CA GLY A 216 27.01 2.80 -8.29
C GLY A 216 26.59 2.55 -9.76
N PRO A 217 27.47 2.02 -10.63
CA PRO A 217 27.09 1.62 -11.99
C PRO A 217 26.02 0.52 -11.93
N GLY A 218 24.97 0.70 -12.73
CA GLY A 218 23.65 0.05 -12.59
C GLY A 218 23.60 -1.46 -12.68
#